data_AF-A0A0Q8VVZ0-F1
#
_entry.id   AF-A0A0Q8VVZ0-F1
#
_cell.length_a   1.000
_cell.length_b   1.000
_cell.length_c   1.000
_cell.angle_alpha   90.00
_cell.angle_beta   90.00
_cell.angle_gamma   90.00
#
_symmetry.space_group_name_H-M   'P 1'
#
loop_
_entity.id
_entity.type
_entity.pdbx_description
1 polymer ?
#
loop_
_entity_poly.entity_id
_entity_poly.type
_entity_poly.pdbx_seq_one_letter_code
_entity_poly.pdbx_strand_id
1 'polypeptide(L)' 'MPGSRLDQLIPDDIDRALTRLVRMSGVSKKALVTDALRGYLVAKGVLPASTSRVEPTPTRGRLAASKRKESQ' A
#
# COMPACT_ATOMS: atom_id res chain seq x y z
N MET A 1 -5.83 9.17 15.38
CA MET A 1 -6.47 10.12 14.44
C MET A 1 -7.31 9.32 13.46
N PRO A 2 -8.64 9.47 13.43
CA PRO A 2 -9.46 8.87 12.37
C PRO A 2 -9.01 9.44 11.03
N GLY A 3 -8.59 8.57 10.11
CA GLY A 3 -8.08 9.00 8.81
C GLY A 3 -9.21 9.48 7.90
N SER A 4 -9.02 10.62 7.24
CA SER A 4 -9.93 11.12 6.20
C SER A 4 -9.93 10.16 5.01
N ARG A 5 -11.12 9.83 4.50
CA ARG A 5 -11.27 9.03 3.29
C ARG A 5 -11.11 9.93 2.06
N LEU A 6 -10.26 9.52 1.13
CA LEU A 6 -10.08 10.16 -0.16
C LEU A 6 -10.62 9.21 -1.23
N ASP A 7 -11.65 9.64 -1.95
CA ASP A 7 -12.22 8.88 -3.06
C ASP A 7 -11.73 9.53 -4.37
N GLN A 8 -10.68 8.94 -4.96
CA GLN A 8 -10.08 9.40 -6.20
C GLN A 8 -10.11 8.28 -7.24
N LEU A 9 -10.49 8.61 -8.48
CA LEU A 9 -10.41 7.69 -9.60
C LEU A 9 -8.92 7.45 -9.95
N ILE A 10 -8.55 6.17 -10.01
CA ILE A 10 -7.22 5.72 -10.41
C ILE A 10 -7.34 5.09 -11.79
N PRO A 11 -6.46 5.43 -12.75
CA PRO A 11 -6.40 4.76 -14.05
C PRO A 11 -6.26 3.24 -13.93
N ASP A 12 -6.94 2.49 -14.81
CA ASP A 12 -7.01 1.02 -14.75
C ASP A 12 -5.65 0.32 -14.85
N ASP A 13 -4.74 0.90 -15.62
CA ASP A 13 -3.37 0.45 -15.79
C ASP A 13 -2.57 0.55 -14.49
N ILE A 14 -2.74 1.64 -13.74
CA ILE A 14 -2.15 1.82 -12.40
C ILE A 14 -2.79 0.85 -11.40
N ASP A 15 -4.11 0.67 -11.48
CA ASP A 15 -4.85 -0.28 -10.63
C ASP A 15 -4.34 -1.71 -10.78
N ARG A 16 -4.12 -2.15 -12.03
CA ARG A 16 -3.55 -3.45 -12.36
C ARG A 16 -2.12 -3.61 -11.84
N ALA A 17 -1.29 -2.58 -11.99
CA ALA A 17 0.08 -2.60 -11.46
C ALA A 17 0.09 -2.72 -9.93
N LEU A 18 -0.76 -1.96 -9.22
CA LEU A 18 -0.92 -2.06 -7.78
C LEU A 18 -1.39 -3.45 -7.35
N THR A 19 -2.34 -4.04 -8.08
CA THR A 19 -2.81 -5.40 -7.80
C THR A 19 -1.69 -6.45 -7.93
N ARG A 20 -0.81 -6.32 -8.93
CA ARG A 20 0.37 -7.18 -9.07
C ARG A 20 1.34 -7.01 -7.89
N LEU A 21 1.62 -5.78 -7.49
CA LEU A 21 2.46 -5.46 -6.33
C LEU A 21 1.93 -6.06 -5.02
N VAL A 22 0.61 -5.99 -4.80
CA VAL A 22 -0.04 -6.60 -3.65
C VAL A 22 0.17 -8.11 -3.62
N ARG A 23 0.07 -8.79 -4.78
CA ARG A 23 0.28 -10.24 -4.88
C ARG A 23 1.73 -10.64 -4.57
N MET A 24 2.70 -9.89 -5.09
CA MET A 24 4.13 -10.17 -4.88
C MET A 24 4.57 -9.88 -3.43
N SER A 25 4.23 -8.70 -2.93
CA SER A 25 4.64 -8.25 -1.60
C SER A 25 3.83 -8.93 -0.48
N GLY A 26 2.55 -9.22 -0.71
CA GLY A 26 1.59 -9.61 0.33
C GLY A 26 1.07 -8.42 1.14
N VAL A 27 1.54 -7.21 0.86
CA VAL A 27 1.15 -5.97 1.54
C VAL A 27 -0.12 -5.43 0.92
N SER A 28 -1.04 -4.95 1.76
CA SER A 28 -2.32 -4.41 1.29
C SER A 28 -2.13 -3.21 0.37
N LYS A 29 -3.01 -3.09 -0.63
CA LYS A 29 -3.02 -1.97 -1.58
C LYS A 29 -3.06 -0.62 -0.86
N LYS A 30 -3.87 -0.53 0.20
CA LYS A 30 -3.98 0.66 1.05
C LYS A 30 -2.62 1.03 1.65
N ALA A 31 -1.92 0.08 2.27
CA ALA A 31 -0.62 0.36 2.88
C ALA A 31 0.42 0.82 1.84
N LEU A 32 0.45 0.19 0.66
CA LEU A 32 1.33 0.58 -0.45
C LEU A 32 1.05 2.01 -0.93
N VAL A 33 -0.22 2.34 -1.18
CA VAL A 33 -0.61 3.68 -1.64
C VAL A 33 -0.32 4.74 -0.58
N THR A 34 -0.63 4.47 0.70
CA THR A 34 -0.36 5.42 1.78
C THR A 34 1.14 5.67 1.95
N ASP A 35 1.98 4.63 1.86
CA ASP A 35 3.43 4.81 1.98
C ASP A 35 4.01 5.59 0.79
N ALA A 36 3.55 5.29 -0.43
CA ALA A 36 3.92 6.04 -1.63
C ALA A 36 3.51 7.53 -1.54
N LEU A 37 2.28 7.80 -1.10
CA LEU A 37 1.77 9.15 -0.91
C LEU A 37 2.57 9.90 0.17
N ARG A 38 2.88 9.24 1.29
CA ARG A 38 3.75 9.80 2.32
C ARG A 38 5.11 10.17 1.74
N GLY A 39 5.75 9.26 1.01
CA GLY A 39 7.06 9.51 0.40
C GLY A 39 7.04 10.73 -0.53
N TYR A 40 6.01 10.83 -1.36
CA TYR A 40 5.81 11.98 -2.25
C TYR A 40 5.61 13.29 -1.48
N LEU A 41 4.75 13.31 -0.45
CA LEU A 41 4.46 14.51 0.34
C LEU A 41 5.67 14.97 1.16
N VAL A 42 6.49 14.04 1.68
CA VAL A 42 7.75 14.37 2.33
C VAL A 42 8.74 14.97 1.32
N ALA A 43 8.88 14.38 0.14
CA ALA A 43 9.76 14.90 -0.91
C ALA A 43 9.34 16.30 -1.41
N LYS A 44 8.05 16.63 -1.32
CA LYS A 44 7.51 17.96 -1.64
C LYS A 44 7.56 18.95 -0.47
N GLY A 45 8.06 18.54 0.70
CA GLY A 45 8.13 19.38 1.89
C GLY A 45 6.77 19.66 2.55
N VAL A 46 5.71 18.94 2.14
CA VAL A 46 4.36 19.08 2.73
C VAL A 46 4.29 18.39 4.09
N LEU A 47 4.98 17.24 4.23
CA LEU A 47 5.10 16.51 5.49
C LEU A 47 6.55 16.54 6.00
N PRO A 48 6.75 16.61 7.33
CA PRO A 48 8.09 16.53 7.90
C PRO A 48 8.70 15.14 7.67
N ALA A 49 10.03 15.08 7.50
CA ALA A 49 10.76 13.82 7.29
C ALA A 49 10.61 12.83 8.46
N SER A 50 10.29 13.33 9.67
CA SER A 50 9.99 12.53 10.87
C SER A 50 8.64 11.82 10.84
N THR A 51 7.80 12.05 9.83
CA THR A 51 6.53 11.34 9.68
C THR A 51 6.80 9.85 9.67
N SER A 52 6.15 9.05 10.52
CA SER A 52 6.45 7.60 10.58
C SER A 52 6.09 6.88 9.28
N ARG A 53 6.88 5.87 8.89
CA ARG A 53 6.54 4.99 7.76
C ARG A 53 5.25 4.25 8.05
N VAL A 54 4.50 3.94 7.00
CA VAL A 54 3.28 3.14 7.14
C VAL A 54 3.70 1.70 7.37
N GLU A 55 3.30 1.13 8.51
CA GLU A 55 3.58 -0.28 8.75
C GLU A 55 2.89 -1.15 7.71
N PRO A 56 3.60 -2.13 7.13
CA PRO A 56 3.06 -2.99 6.10
C PRO A 56 1.89 -3.79 6.69
N THR A 57 0.67 -3.39 6.33
CA THR A 57 -0.52 -4.14 6.74
C THR A 57 -0.70 -5.31 5.78
N PRO A 58 -0.64 -6.57 6.24
CA PRO A 58 -0.81 -7.73 5.39
C PRO A 58 -2.20 -7.75 4.76
N THR A 59 -2.29 -8.21 3.53
CA THR A 59 -3.57 -8.35 2.83
C THR A 59 -4.40 -9.46 3.47
N ARG A 60 -5.55 -9.12 4.10
CA ARG A 60 -6.49 -10.13 4.61
C ARG A 60 -7.26 -10.76 3.44
N GLY A 61 -7.06 -12.07 3.22
CA GLY A 61 -7.76 -12.86 2.21
C GLY A 61 -6.88 -13.95 1.58
N ARG A 62 -7.48 -14.80 0.73
CA ARG A 62 -6.90 -16.00 0.05
C ARG A 62 -5.46 -15.87 -0.49
N LEU A 63 -5.00 -14.66 -0.74
CA LEU A 63 -3.63 -14.34 -1.19
C LEU A 63 -2.57 -14.54 -0.09
N ALA A 64 -2.91 -14.36 1.20
CA ALA A 64 -2.01 -14.70 2.31
C ALA A 64 -1.79 -16.23 2.44
N ALA A 65 -2.77 -17.03 1.99
CA ALA A 65 -2.67 -18.48 1.98
C ALA A 65 -1.75 -19.01 0.86
N SER A 66 -1.50 -18.22 -0.20
CA SER A 66 -0.62 -18.63 -1.30
C SER A 66 0.85 -18.65 -0.86
N LYS A 67 1.28 -17.74 0.02
CA LYS A 67 2.64 -17.77 0.61
C LYS A 67 2.86 -18.94 1.59
N ARG A 68 1.79 -19.55 2.13
CA ARG A 68 1.92 -20.76 2.98
C ARG A 68 2.12 -22.04 2.19
N LYS A 69 1.80 -22.07 0.89
CA LYS A 69 1.95 -23.27 0.05
C LYS A 69 3.32 -23.40 -0.63
N GLU A 70 4.11 -22.34 -0.66
CA GLU A 70 5.46 -22.35 -1.28
C GLU A 70 6.56 -22.70 -0.26
N SER A 71 6.21 -22.91 1.01
CA SER A 71 7.13 -23.28 2.10
C SER A 71 6.84 -24.67 2.69
N GLN A 72 6.17 -25.55 1.94
CA GLN A 72 5.99 -26.97 2.26
C GLN A 72 6.55 -27.85 1.16
#